data_AF-A0A350CA21-F1
#
_entry.id   AF-A0A350CA21-F1
#
_cell.length_a   1.000
_cell.length_b   1.000
_cell.length_c   1.000
_cell.angle_alpha   90.00
_cell.angle_beta   90.00
_cell.angle_gamma   90.00
#
_symmetry.space_group_name_H-M   'P 1'
#
loop_
_entity.id
_entity.type
_entity.pdbx_description
1 polymer ?
#
loop_
_entity_poly.entity_id
_entity_poly.type
_entity_poly.pdbx_seq_one_letter_code
_entity_poly.pdbx_strand_id
1 'polypeptide(L)'
;TQVQAMILGEHGDSMVPIWSMAQIANLPLEKFPGVNPTLIAEVEKKTRGSGAEVIKKKGGAGFAVGVSIADVVHSIALDDNRIHPVSSLMSGAYGVRDVCFSIPTVMGRSGVKSHIEVELWSKEKTALVQSANVLKETIAKVLSK
;
A
#
# COMPACT_ATOMS: atom_id res chain seq x y z
N THR A 1 5.85 -1.04 19.36
CA THR A 1 6.56 -1.08 18.05
C THR A 1 6.21 -2.30 17.20
N GLN A 2 5.41 -3.27 17.66
CA GLN A 2 5.11 -4.51 16.92
C GLN A 2 3.81 -4.44 16.11
N VAL A 3 3.57 -3.36 15.37
CA VAL A 3 2.39 -3.22 14.52
C VAL A 3 2.78 -3.53 13.09
N GLN A 4 2.01 -4.40 12.42
CA GLN A 4 2.13 -4.66 10.99
C GLN A 4 0.79 -4.37 10.33
N ALA A 5 0.80 -3.48 9.34
CA ALA A 5 -0.34 -3.15 8.51
C ALA A 5 0.19 -2.67 7.16
N MET A 6 -0.55 -2.95 6.08
CA MET A 6 -0.19 -2.52 4.72
C MET A 6 -1.33 -1.75 4.08
N ILE A 7 -0.97 -0.79 3.24
CA ILE A 7 -1.87 -0.11 2.32
C ILE A 7 -1.43 -0.50 0.91
N LEU A 8 -2.38 -1.00 0.12
CA LEU A 8 -2.18 -1.45 -1.25
C LEU A 8 -2.97 -0.57 -2.23
N GLY A 9 -2.83 -0.83 -3.54
CA GLY A 9 -3.55 -0.12 -4.59
C GLY A 9 -2.79 1.09 -5.10
N GLU A 10 -3.54 2.02 -5.68
CA GLU A 10 -3.12 3.37 -6.03
C GLU A 10 -2.55 4.09 -4.79
N HIS A 11 -1.43 4.79 -4.97
CA HIS A 11 -1.02 5.80 -4.00
C HIS A 11 -1.84 7.08 -4.20
N GLY A 12 -3.03 7.12 -3.61
CA GLY A 12 -3.99 8.21 -3.80
C GLY A 12 -5.34 7.93 -3.12
N ASP A 13 -6.39 8.57 -3.62
CA ASP A 13 -7.71 8.49 -3.00
C ASP A 13 -8.28 7.07 -2.98
N SER A 14 -7.94 6.22 -3.97
CA SER A 14 -8.39 4.83 -4.04
C SER A 14 -7.49 3.83 -3.31
N MET A 15 -6.53 4.28 -2.49
CA MET A 15 -5.68 3.38 -1.68
C MET A 15 -6.52 2.46 -0.78
N VAL A 16 -6.03 1.25 -0.50
CA VAL A 16 -6.77 0.19 0.20
C VAL A 16 -5.98 -0.31 1.41
N PRO A 17 -6.38 0.08 2.64
CA PRO A 17 -5.85 -0.54 3.85
C PRO A 17 -6.27 -2.01 3.92
N ILE A 18 -5.31 -2.89 4.21
CA ILE A 18 -5.54 -4.34 4.33
C ILE A 18 -5.65 -4.70 5.81
N TRP A 19 -6.87 -4.63 6.32
CA TRP A 19 -7.19 -4.88 7.73
C TRP A 19 -7.22 -6.38 8.04
N SER A 20 -7.58 -7.22 7.05
CA SER A 20 -7.54 -8.68 7.16
C SER A 20 -6.17 -9.24 7.58
N MET A 21 -5.09 -8.54 7.22
CA MET A 21 -3.70 -8.91 7.51
C MET A 21 -3.07 -8.05 8.62
N ALA A 22 -3.79 -7.08 9.17
CA ALA A 22 -3.25 -6.20 10.18
C ALA A 22 -3.11 -6.93 11.52
N GLN A 23 -1.98 -6.75 12.20
CA GLN A 23 -1.67 -7.42 13.45
C GLN A 23 -0.85 -6.56 14.41
N ILE A 24 -1.02 -6.83 15.71
CA ILE A 24 -0.23 -6.25 16.80
C ILE A 24 0.38 -7.39 17.60
N ALA A 25 1.70 -7.45 17.69
CA ALA A 25 2.42 -8.52 18.40
C ALA A 25 1.97 -9.94 18.01
N ASN A 26 1.72 -10.15 16.71
CA ASN A 26 1.19 -11.39 16.10
C ASN A 26 -0.26 -11.76 16.50
N LEU A 27 -0.99 -10.84 17.13
CA LEU A 27 -2.42 -10.96 17.35
C LEU A 27 -3.17 -10.21 16.24
N PRO A 28 -4.22 -10.80 15.63
CA PRO A 28 -5.06 -10.09 14.68
C PRO A 28 -5.55 -8.77 15.27
N LEU A 29 -5.48 -7.69 14.50
CA LEU A 29 -5.80 -6.34 14.96
C LEU A 29 -7.19 -6.27 15.60
N GLU A 30 -8.18 -6.95 15.01
CA GLU A 30 -9.57 -7.00 15.52
C GLU A 30 -9.71 -7.65 16.90
N LYS A 31 -8.77 -8.52 17.28
CA LYS A 31 -8.76 -9.22 18.57
C LYS A 31 -7.95 -8.46 19.63
N PHE A 32 -7.27 -7.38 19.26
CA PHE A 32 -6.41 -6.65 20.17
C PHE A 32 -7.23 -5.74 21.11
N PRO A 33 -6.99 -5.76 22.43
CA PRO A 33 -7.75 -4.94 23.38
C PRO A 33 -7.71 -3.44 23.05
N GLY A 34 -8.88 -2.80 23.08
CA GLY A 34 -9.01 -1.37 22.78
C GLY A 34 -9.15 -1.03 21.28
N VAL A 35 -8.92 -2.00 20.38
CA VAL A 35 -9.25 -1.82 18.97
C VAL A 35 -10.76 -1.95 18.77
N ASN A 36 -11.36 -0.96 18.11
CA ASN A 36 -12.76 -0.94 17.76
C ASN A 36 -12.96 -0.27 16.38
N PRO A 37 -14.13 -0.43 15.75
CA PRO A 37 -14.38 0.14 14.42
C PRO A 37 -14.20 1.66 14.34
N THR A 38 -14.51 2.40 15.41
CA THR A 38 -14.35 3.86 15.46
C THR A 38 -12.88 4.26 15.39
N LEU A 39 -12.02 3.59 16.17
CA LEU A 39 -10.58 3.82 16.14
C LEU A 39 -9.98 3.50 14.76
N ILE A 40 -10.39 2.37 14.15
CA ILE A 40 -9.94 1.98 12.81
C ILE A 40 -10.29 3.07 11.79
N ALA A 41 -11.54 3.54 11.81
CA ALA A 41 -12.01 4.59 10.91
C ALA A 41 -11.27 5.93 11.11
N GLU A 42 -10.97 6.29 12.36
CA GLU A 42 -10.20 7.51 12.67
C GLU A 42 -8.77 7.43 12.14
N VAL A 43 -8.08 6.31 12.38
CA VAL A 43 -6.72 6.07 11.90
C VAL A 43 -6.66 6.06 10.37
N GLU A 44 -7.63 5.42 9.72
CA GLU A 44 -7.72 5.42 8.26
C GLU A 44 -7.88 6.85 7.71
N LYS A 45 -8.86 7.60 8.24
CA LYS A 45 -9.13 8.98 7.82
C LYS A 45 -7.91 9.87 8.00
N LYS A 46 -7.23 9.76 9.14
CA LYS A 46 -6.01 10.53 9.43
C LYS A 46 -4.88 10.17 8.48
N THR A 47 -4.71 8.88 8.19
CA THR A 47 -3.64 8.40 7.29
C THR A 47 -3.83 8.93 5.87
N ARG A 48 -5.04 8.84 5.31
CA ARG A 48 -5.37 9.38 3.98
C ARG A 48 -5.13 10.90 3.89
N GLY A 49 -5.49 11.65 4.92
CA GLY A 49 -5.33 13.11 4.96
C GLY A 49 -3.92 13.62 5.31
N SER A 50 -3.05 12.75 5.83
CA SER A 50 -1.79 13.15 6.46
C SER A 50 -0.84 13.91 5.52
N GLY A 51 -0.70 13.45 4.27
CA GLY A 51 0.15 14.11 3.27
C GLY A 51 -0.32 15.54 2.98
N ALA A 52 -1.62 15.72 2.73
CA ALA A 52 -2.22 17.02 2.47
C ALA A 52 -2.09 17.97 3.68
N GLU A 53 -2.28 17.45 4.90
CA GLU A 53 -2.10 18.22 6.13
C GLU A 53 -0.66 18.74 6.26
N VAL A 54 0.33 17.88 6.06
CA VAL A 54 1.74 18.24 6.18
C VAL A 54 2.14 19.25 5.11
N ILE A 55 1.70 19.06 3.86
CA ILE A 55 1.95 20.02 2.77
C ILE A 55 1.32 21.37 3.11
N LYS A 56 0.08 21.41 3.60
CA LYS A 56 -0.59 22.66 4.00
C LYS A 56 0.16 23.39 5.10
N LYS A 57 0.79 22.68 6.04
CA LYS A 57 1.47 23.28 7.20
C LYS A 57 2.88 23.77 6.91
N LYS A 58 3.65 23.06 6.07
CA LYS A 58 5.08 23.35 5.85
C LYS A 58 5.55 23.35 4.39
N GLY A 59 4.62 23.28 3.43
CA GLY A 59 4.91 23.34 2.00
C GLY A 59 5.42 22.05 1.35
N GLY A 60 5.57 20.94 2.09
CA GLY A 60 6.02 19.68 1.50
C GLY A 60 6.07 18.50 2.49
N ALA A 61 6.08 17.27 1.97
CA ALA A 61 6.09 16.02 2.76
C ALA A 61 7.37 15.17 2.59
N GLY A 62 8.46 15.77 2.09
CA GLY A 62 9.65 15.06 1.59
C GLY A 62 10.34 14.12 2.59
N PHE A 63 10.36 14.43 3.89
CA PHE A 63 11.00 13.56 4.89
C PHE A 63 10.34 12.17 4.98
N ALA A 64 9.01 12.11 5.01
CA ALA A 64 8.30 10.84 5.11
C ALA A 64 8.55 9.97 3.86
N VAL A 65 8.52 10.60 2.68
CA VAL A 65 8.83 9.94 1.41
C VAL A 65 10.29 9.46 1.37
N GLY A 66 11.23 10.29 1.84
CA GLY A 66 12.65 9.95 1.91
C GLY A 66 12.94 8.72 2.78
N VAL A 67 12.25 8.58 3.91
CA VAL A 67 12.35 7.38 4.77
C VAL A 67 11.86 6.14 4.01
N SER A 68 10.72 6.23 3.32
CA SER A 68 10.21 5.10 2.52
C SER A 68 11.14 4.72 1.37
N ILE A 69 11.73 5.71 0.67
CA ILE A 69 12.72 5.46 -0.37
C ILE A 69 13.94 4.75 0.20
N ALA A 70 14.48 5.24 1.32
CA ALA A 70 15.63 4.64 1.98
C ALA A 70 15.38 3.18 2.38
N ASP A 71 14.17 2.86 2.86
CA ASP A 71 13.81 1.49 3.25
C ASP A 71 13.78 0.52 2.05
N VAL A 72 13.22 0.95 0.91
CA VAL A 72 13.23 0.16 -0.34
C VAL A 72 14.65 0.03 -0.89
N VAL A 73 15.43 1.11 -0.89
CA VAL A 73 16.84 1.10 -1.35
C VAL A 73 17.68 0.17 -0.49
N HIS A 74 17.49 0.14 0.83
CA HIS A 74 18.19 -0.79 1.71
C HIS A 74 17.91 -2.25 1.33
N SER A 75 16.64 -2.60 1.07
CA SER A 75 16.30 -3.97 0.67
C SER A 75 16.91 -4.39 -0.66
N ILE A 76 17.02 -3.45 -1.61
CA ILE A 76 17.71 -3.70 -2.88
C ILE A 76 19.22 -3.84 -2.65
N ALA A 77 19.83 -2.89 -1.94
CA ALA A 77 21.27 -2.83 -1.73
C ALA A 77 21.82 -4.01 -0.92
N LEU A 78 21.06 -4.46 0.09
CA LEU A 78 21.44 -5.57 0.97
C LEU A 78 20.93 -6.93 0.48
N ASP A 79 20.11 -6.96 -0.58
CA ASP A 79 19.51 -8.17 -1.12
C ASP A 79 18.76 -9.00 -0.06
N ASP A 80 18.13 -8.31 0.90
CA ASP A 80 17.57 -8.92 2.12
C ASP A 80 16.19 -9.57 1.91
N ASN A 81 15.63 -9.47 0.71
CA ASN A 81 14.35 -10.07 0.32
C ASN A 81 13.17 -9.62 1.19
N ARG A 82 13.21 -8.40 1.75
CA ARG A 82 12.07 -7.85 2.48
C ARG A 82 10.88 -7.59 1.57
N ILE A 83 9.70 -7.68 2.17
CA ILE A 83 8.42 -7.44 1.52
C ILE A 83 8.03 -5.98 1.71
N HIS A 84 7.76 -5.28 0.60
CA HIS A 84 7.32 -3.88 0.59
C HIS A 84 6.06 -3.73 -0.26
N PRO A 85 5.14 -2.82 0.09
CA PRO A 85 4.03 -2.45 -0.78
C PRO A 85 4.51 -1.44 -1.85
N VAL A 86 5.24 -1.92 -2.85
CA VAL A 86 5.78 -1.08 -3.94
C VAL A 86 4.95 -1.18 -5.21
N SER A 87 4.90 -0.09 -5.97
CA SER A 87 4.25 -0.06 -7.27
C SER A 87 5.12 -0.74 -8.33
N SER A 88 4.52 -1.67 -9.06
CA SER A 88 5.16 -2.47 -10.11
C SER A 88 4.13 -2.95 -11.11
N LEU A 89 4.57 -3.32 -12.33
CA LEU A 89 3.66 -3.76 -13.39
C LEU A 89 3.01 -5.10 -13.04
N MET A 90 1.69 -5.14 -13.02
CA MET A 90 0.95 -6.36 -12.74
C MET A 90 0.83 -7.28 -13.95
N SER A 91 1.10 -8.57 -13.73
CA SER A 91 1.01 -9.64 -14.74
C SER A 91 -0.11 -10.65 -14.47
N GLY A 92 -0.95 -10.42 -13.45
CA GLY A 92 -2.09 -11.29 -13.13
C GLY A 92 -2.53 -11.28 -11.67
N ALA A 93 -1.75 -10.71 -10.76
CA ALA A 93 -2.04 -10.69 -9.32
C ALA A 93 -3.42 -10.07 -9.04
N TYR A 94 -4.21 -10.73 -8.18
CA TYR A 94 -5.61 -10.39 -7.87
C TYR A 94 -6.52 -10.29 -9.11
N GLY A 95 -6.14 -10.93 -10.23
CA GLY A 95 -6.85 -10.85 -11.51
C GLY A 95 -6.58 -9.57 -12.31
N VAL A 96 -5.59 -8.76 -11.90
CA VAL A 96 -5.26 -7.49 -12.54
C VAL A 96 -4.00 -7.61 -13.40
N ARG A 97 -4.01 -6.98 -14.59
CA ARG A 97 -2.93 -6.96 -15.57
C ARG A 97 -2.76 -5.56 -16.17
N ASP A 98 -1.58 -5.28 -16.71
CA ASP A 98 -1.29 -4.11 -17.55
C ASP A 98 -1.50 -2.75 -16.86
N VAL A 99 -1.17 -2.69 -15.57
CA VAL A 99 -1.18 -1.46 -14.77
C VAL A 99 -0.21 -1.60 -13.60
N CYS A 100 0.44 -0.50 -13.22
CA CYS A 100 1.32 -0.46 -12.06
C CYS A 100 0.55 0.01 -10.82
N PHE A 101 0.50 -0.79 -9.77
CA PHE A 101 0.01 -0.36 -8.46
C PHE A 101 0.69 -1.16 -7.33
N SER A 102 0.46 -0.74 -6.09
CA SER A 102 1.19 -1.26 -4.94
C SER A 102 0.56 -2.55 -4.42
N ILE A 103 1.33 -3.64 -4.41
CA ILE A 103 0.99 -4.91 -3.74
C ILE A 103 2.21 -5.43 -2.96
N PRO A 104 2.05 -6.36 -2.00
CA PRO A 104 3.19 -6.92 -1.28
C PRO A 104 4.16 -7.57 -2.27
N THR A 105 5.38 -7.07 -2.29
CA THR A 105 6.38 -7.43 -3.30
C THR A 105 7.72 -7.70 -2.63
N VAL A 106 8.34 -8.82 -2.97
CA VAL A 106 9.69 -9.16 -2.52
C VAL A 106 10.69 -8.30 -3.29
N MET A 107 11.47 -7.52 -2.55
CA MET A 107 12.52 -6.67 -3.11
C MET A 107 13.90 -7.27 -2.86
N GLY A 108 14.75 -7.30 -3.88
CA GLY A 108 16.15 -7.66 -3.71
C GLY A 108 17.04 -6.96 -4.73
N ARG A 109 18.29 -7.42 -4.92
CA ARG A 109 19.28 -6.73 -5.77
C ARG A 109 18.82 -6.48 -7.22
N SER A 110 17.93 -7.32 -7.73
CA SER A 110 17.35 -7.22 -9.08
C SER A 110 16.09 -6.33 -9.13
N GLY A 111 15.77 -5.62 -8.04
CA GLY A 111 14.52 -4.89 -7.89
C GLY A 111 13.38 -5.83 -7.47
N VAL A 112 12.27 -5.77 -8.20
CA VAL A 112 11.09 -6.62 -7.99
C VAL A 112 11.44 -8.09 -8.28
N LYS A 113 11.40 -8.95 -7.26
CA LYS A 113 11.65 -10.39 -7.42
C LYS A 113 10.35 -11.18 -7.64
N SER A 114 9.34 -10.92 -6.83
CA SER A 114 8.04 -11.58 -6.94
C SER A 114 6.94 -10.79 -6.25
N HIS A 115 5.71 -10.97 -6.72
CA HIS A 115 4.51 -10.48 -6.07
C HIS A 115 3.95 -11.55 -5.13
N ILE A 116 3.44 -11.12 -3.98
CA ILE A 116 2.79 -11.98 -3.00
C ILE A 116 1.30 -11.65 -3.00
N GLU A 117 0.49 -12.64 -3.37
CA GLU A 117 -0.96 -12.59 -3.19
C GLU A 117 -1.29 -13.08 -1.79
N VAL A 118 -1.76 -12.16 -0.94
CA VAL A 118 -2.25 -12.49 0.39
C VAL A 118 -3.74 -12.73 0.34
N GLU A 119 -4.27 -13.47 1.30
CA GLU A 119 -5.71 -13.63 1.45
C GLU A 119 -6.33 -12.29 1.87
N LEU A 120 -7.28 -11.82 1.08
CA LEU A 120 -7.98 -10.56 1.29
C LEU A 120 -9.45 -10.85 1.58
N TRP A 121 -10.07 -10.04 2.43
CA TRP A 121 -11.53 -10.04 2.51
C TRP A 121 -12.13 -9.61 1.18
N SER A 122 -13.34 -10.10 0.88
CA SER A 122 -14.02 -9.80 -0.39
C SER A 122 -14.11 -8.29 -0.66
N LYS A 123 -14.39 -7.48 0.37
CA LYS A 123 -14.44 -6.01 0.27
C LYS A 123 -13.09 -5.39 -0.12
N GLU A 124 -11.98 -5.91 0.42
CA GLU A 124 -10.62 -5.41 0.14
C GLU A 124 -10.20 -5.78 -1.27
N LYS A 125 -10.48 -7.03 -1.69
CA LYS A 125 -10.23 -7.48 -3.06
C LYS A 125 -10.99 -6.64 -4.08
N THR A 126 -12.28 -6.39 -3.85
CA THR A 126 -13.09 -5.51 -4.72
C THR A 126 -12.54 -4.10 -4.76
N ALA A 127 -12.19 -3.51 -3.60
CA ALA A 127 -11.58 -2.18 -3.54
C ALA A 127 -10.24 -2.11 -4.28
N LEU A 128 -9.42 -3.15 -4.18
CA LEU A 128 -8.11 -3.21 -4.84
C LEU A 128 -8.24 -3.26 -6.37
N VAL A 129 -9.18 -4.07 -6.87
CA VAL A 129 -9.50 -4.11 -8.31
C VAL A 129 -10.04 -2.76 -8.78
N GLN A 130 -10.91 -2.12 -7.99
CA GLN A 130 -11.42 -0.78 -8.32
C GLN A 130 -10.30 0.26 -8.35
N SER A 131 -9.35 0.21 -7.41
CA SER A 131 -8.19 1.08 -7.37
C SER A 131 -7.33 0.94 -8.64
N ALA A 132 -7.14 -0.28 -9.11
CA ALA A 132 -6.44 -0.52 -10.38
C ALA A 132 -7.20 0.03 -11.60
N ASN A 133 -8.54 -0.01 -11.60
CA ASN A 133 -9.34 0.57 -12.67
C ASN A 133 -9.23 2.10 -12.72
N VAL A 134 -9.19 2.79 -11.57
CA VAL A 134 -8.95 4.25 -11.50
C VAL A 134 -7.65 4.64 -12.22
N LEU A 135 -6.59 3.86 -12.00
CA LEU A 135 -5.31 4.05 -12.69
C LEU A 135 -5.41 3.80 -14.19
N LYS A 136 -6.07 2.71 -14.61
CA LYS A 136 -6.27 2.40 -16.04
C LYS A 136 -7.07 3.47 -16.77
N GLU A 137 -8.14 3.98 -16.17
CA GLU A 137 -8.93 5.08 -16.73
C GLU A 137 -8.08 6.35 -16.91
N THR A 138 -7.23 6.65 -15.93
CA THR A 138 -6.31 7.79 -15.99
C THR A 138 -5.30 7.62 -17.12
N ILE A 139 -4.68 6.43 -17.24
CA ILE A 139 -3.75 6.10 -18.34
C ILE A 139 -4.44 6.25 -19.69
N ALA A 140 -5.65 5.68 -19.85
CA ALA A 140 -6.42 5.78 -21.09
C ALA A 140 -6.70 7.22 -21.50
N LYS A 141 -7.12 8.08 -20.55
CA LYS A 141 -7.38 9.52 -20.81
C LYS A 141 -6.15 10.28 -21.28
N VAL A 142 -4.95 9.90 -20.82
CA VAL A 142 -3.70 10.54 -21.20
C VAL A 142 -3.21 10.04 -22.56
N LEU A 143 -3.31 8.73 -22.81
CA LEU A 143 -2.86 8.11 -24.07
C LEU A 143 -3.84 8.29 -25.23
N SER A 144 -5.11 8.61 -24.96
CA SER A 144 -6.11 8.93 -25.99
C SER A 144 -6.02 10.37 -26.51
N LYS A 145 -5.09 11.17 -26.00
CA LYS A 145 -4.78 12.53 -26.48
C LYS A 145 -3.56 12.49 -27.38
#